data_AF-A0A1G3LFD7-F1
#
_entry.id   AF-A0A1G3LFD7-F1
#
_cell.length_a   1.000
_cell.length_b   1.000
_cell.length_c   1.000
_cell.angle_alpha   90.00
_cell.angle_beta   90.00
_cell.angle_gamma   90.00
#
_symmetry.space_group_name_H-M   'P 1'
#
loop_
_entity.id
_entity.type
_entity.pdbx_description
1 polymer ?
#
loop_
_entity_poly.entity_id
_entity_poly.type
_entity_poly.pdbx_seq_one_letter_code
_entity_poly.pdbx_strand_id
1 'polypeptide(L)'
;MSTDIRSEDSPEIRRQKLLEGADPRLVERFREYHAKNPQIYERFRELALSVYKAGRRHYSAWAIMNIIRWEHDLKTTGSEFKLSNDFIALYSRLMILNYPMFTDFFTLKQMGSHDNG
;
A
#
# COMPACT_ATOMS: atom_id res chain seq x y z
N MET A 1 2.12 37.96 0.00
CA MET A 1 2.37 37.26 -1.27
C MET A 1 3.84 36.85 -1.28
N SER A 2 4.14 35.58 -1.61
CA SER A 2 5.49 34.98 -1.78
C SER A 2 6.31 34.75 -0.50
N THR A 3 7.03 33.63 -0.27
CA THR A 3 7.48 32.51 -1.14
C THR A 3 7.72 31.26 -0.25
N ASP A 4 7.86 30.08 -0.87
CA ASP A 4 8.33 28.79 -0.31
C ASP A 4 7.30 27.82 0.29
N ILE A 5 6.45 27.26 -0.59
CA ILE A 5 6.01 25.88 -0.42
C ILE A 5 7.00 25.02 -1.20
N ARG A 6 7.93 24.38 -0.48
CA ARG A 6 8.89 23.38 -0.98
C ARG A 6 8.26 22.50 -2.05
N SER A 7 8.58 22.80 -3.31
CA SER A 7 7.95 22.18 -4.48
C SER A 7 8.44 20.74 -4.73
N GLU A 8 9.39 20.25 -3.94
CA GLU A 8 9.93 18.89 -3.99
C GLU A 8 9.08 17.84 -3.25
N ASP A 9 8.08 18.29 -2.47
CA ASP A 9 7.27 17.43 -1.61
C ASP A 9 5.81 17.31 -2.08
N SER A 10 5.59 17.57 -3.38
CA SER A 10 4.28 17.45 -4.00
C SER A 10 3.81 15.97 -3.99
N PRO A 11 2.53 15.66 -3.67
CA PRO A 11 2.03 14.28 -3.60
C PRO A 11 2.25 13.51 -4.91
N GLU A 12 2.32 14.22 -6.04
CA GLU A 12 2.63 13.65 -7.35
C GLU A 12 4.09 13.20 -7.50
N ILE A 13 5.05 13.99 -7.00
CA ILE A 13 6.49 13.65 -6.99
C ILE A 13 6.74 12.47 -6.04
N ARG A 14 6.13 12.49 -4.85
CA ARG A 14 6.20 11.35 -3.92
C ARG A 14 5.63 10.08 -4.56
N ARG A 15 4.49 10.19 -5.26
CA ARG A 15 3.85 9.09 -5.98
C ARG A 15 4.75 8.52 -7.06
N GLN A 16 5.44 9.39 -7.80
CA GLN A 16 6.40 8.98 -8.82
C GLN A 16 7.59 8.25 -8.20
N LYS A 17 8.18 8.81 -7.13
CA LYS A 17 9.35 8.24 -6.43
C LYS A 17 9.08 6.91 -5.72
N LEU A 18 7.87 6.70 -5.18
CA LEU A 18 7.52 5.46 -4.48
C LEU A 18 7.08 4.34 -5.43
N LEU A 19 6.68 4.68 -6.66
CA LEU A 19 6.43 3.71 -7.73
C LEU A 19 7.67 3.49 -8.62
N GLU A 20 8.72 4.27 -8.42
CA GLU A 20 10.00 4.13 -9.11
C GLU A 20 10.58 2.73 -8.88
N GLY A 21 10.96 2.05 -9.96
CA GLY A 21 11.44 0.66 -9.95
C GLY A 21 10.35 -0.42 -9.87
N ALA A 22 9.06 -0.08 -9.72
CA ALA A 22 7.98 -1.05 -9.88
C ALA A 22 7.69 -1.31 -11.37
N ASP A 23 7.42 -2.56 -11.75
CA ASP A 23 7.00 -2.91 -13.11
C ASP A 23 5.76 -2.06 -13.49
N PRO A 24 5.80 -1.27 -14.58
CA PRO A 24 4.67 -0.47 -15.02
C PRO A 24 3.38 -1.27 -15.22
N ARG A 25 3.48 -2.53 -15.68
CA ARG A 25 2.33 -3.43 -15.85
C ARG A 25 1.73 -3.82 -14.50
N LEU A 26 2.56 -4.01 -13.48
CA LEU A 26 2.09 -4.28 -12.12
C LEU A 26 1.34 -3.07 -11.56
N VAL A 27 1.88 -1.87 -11.75
CA VAL A 27 1.24 -0.62 -11.30
C VAL A 27 -0.11 -0.42 -11.97
N GLU A 28 -0.22 -0.69 -13.27
CA GLU A 28 -1.49 -0.54 -13.99
C GLU A 28 -2.54 -1.54 -13.51
N ARG A 29 -2.18 -2.84 -13.40
CA ARG A 29 -3.09 -3.85 -12.84
C ARG A 29 -3.54 -3.51 -11.42
N PHE A 30 -2.63 -2.95 -10.61
CA PHE A 30 -2.96 -2.50 -9.27
C PHE A 30 -3.96 -1.35 -9.28
N ARG A 31 -3.80 -0.35 -10.16
CA ARG A 31 -4.74 0.77 -10.28
C ARG A 31 -6.14 0.30 -10.63
N GLU A 32 -6.26 -0.57 -11.63
CA GLU A 32 -7.55 -1.16 -12.02
C GLU A 32 -8.19 -1.96 -10.88
N TYR A 33 -7.39 -2.79 -10.20
CA TYR A 33 -7.86 -3.59 -9.08
C TYR A 33 -8.30 -2.71 -7.90
N HIS A 34 -7.50 -1.70 -7.54
CA HIS A 34 -7.80 -0.77 -6.46
C HIS A 34 -9.05 0.07 -6.74
N ALA A 35 -9.21 0.54 -7.98
CA ALA A 35 -10.40 1.29 -8.41
C ALA A 35 -11.68 0.44 -8.29
N LYS A 36 -11.61 -0.86 -8.55
CA LYS A 36 -12.73 -1.80 -8.38
C LYS A 36 -12.97 -2.21 -6.92
N ASN A 37 -11.97 -2.05 -6.06
CA ASN A 37 -12.00 -2.52 -4.67
C ASN A 37 -11.51 -1.45 -3.67
N PRO A 38 -12.10 -0.24 -3.64
CA PRO A 38 -11.65 0.84 -2.76
C PRO A 38 -11.72 0.46 -1.28
N GLN A 39 -12.70 -0.38 -0.90
CA GLN A 39 -12.91 -0.85 0.47
C GLN A 39 -11.71 -1.61 1.06
N ILE A 40 -10.89 -2.25 0.23
CA ILE A 40 -9.67 -2.94 0.70
C ILE A 40 -8.69 -1.93 1.28
N TYR A 41 -8.49 -0.80 0.60
CA TYR A 41 -7.58 0.24 1.07
C TYR A 41 -8.11 0.94 2.32
N GLU A 42 -9.41 1.24 2.35
CA GLU A 42 -10.03 1.84 3.52
C GLU A 42 -9.85 0.95 4.75
N ARG A 43 -10.11 -0.35 4.60
CA ARG A 43 -9.92 -1.31 5.68
C ARG A 43 -8.45 -1.48 6.08
N PHE A 44 -7.55 -1.50 5.11
CA PHE A 44 -6.10 -1.51 5.36
C PHE A 44 -5.65 -0.30 6.18
N ARG A 45 -6.13 0.89 5.81
CA ARG A 45 -5.85 2.14 6.53
C ARG A 45 -6.35 2.07 7.97
N GLU A 46 -7.58 1.62 8.20
CA GLU A 46 -8.18 1.48 9.55
C GLU A 46 -7.36 0.57 10.45
N LEU A 47 -6.99 -0.61 9.94
CA LEU A 47 -6.17 -1.58 10.69
C LEU A 47 -4.77 -1.01 10.96
N ALA A 48 -4.13 -0.39 9.97
CA ALA A 48 -2.83 0.24 10.13
C ALA A 48 -2.84 1.34 11.20
N LEU A 49 -3.85 2.22 11.16
CA LEU A 49 -4.06 3.25 12.19
C LEU A 49 -4.34 2.66 13.56
N SER A 50 -5.11 1.58 13.65
CA SER A 50 -5.41 0.91 14.92
C SER A 50 -4.14 0.34 15.56
N VAL A 51 -3.31 -0.34 14.76
CA VAL A 51 -2.02 -0.89 15.21
C VAL A 51 -1.05 0.24 15.61
N TYR A 52 -1.01 1.33 14.85
CA TYR A 52 -0.18 2.49 15.18
C TYR A 52 -0.63 3.15 16.50
N LYS A 53 -1.94 3.35 16.69
CA LYS A 53 -2.52 3.90 17.92
C LYS A 53 -2.29 3.01 19.13
N ALA A 54 -2.19 1.69 18.94
CA ALA A 54 -1.80 0.74 19.99
C ALA A 54 -0.32 0.83 20.39
N GLY A 55 0.45 1.77 19.83
CA GLY A 55 1.84 2.04 20.19
C GLY A 55 2.87 1.21 19.42
N ARG A 56 2.45 0.37 18.46
CA ARG A 56 3.38 -0.36 17.61
C ARG A 56 4.03 0.61 16.62
N ARG A 57 5.35 0.51 16.48
CA ARG A 57 6.14 1.35 15.56
C ARG A 57 6.54 0.63 14.28
N HIS A 58 6.45 -0.69 14.25
CA HIS A 58 6.71 -1.52 13.07
C HIS A 58 5.65 -2.61 12.95
N TYR A 59 5.14 -2.82 11.75
CA TYR A 59 4.16 -3.86 11.45
C TYR A 59 4.18 -4.30 9.98
N SER A 60 3.80 -5.55 9.75
CA SER A 60 3.80 -6.12 8.40
C SER A 60 2.52 -5.76 7.64
N ALA A 61 2.67 -5.17 6.45
CA ALA A 61 1.55 -4.96 5.54
C ALA A 61 0.89 -6.28 5.11
N TRP A 62 1.69 -7.35 5.02
CA TRP A 62 1.19 -8.70 4.73
C TRP A 62 0.27 -9.22 5.84
N ALA A 63 0.61 -8.95 7.11
CA ALA A 63 -0.23 -9.33 8.24
C ALA A 63 -1.59 -8.61 8.19
N ILE A 64 -1.60 -7.30 7.92
CA ILE A 64 -2.85 -6.54 7.76
C ILE A 64 -3.68 -7.09 6.61
N MET A 65 -3.05 -7.38 5.46
CA MET A 65 -3.77 -7.91 4.29
C MET A 65 -4.36 -9.29 4.52
N ASN A 66 -3.70 -10.16 5.31
CA ASN A 66 -4.29 -11.44 5.67
C ASN A 66 -5.51 -11.32 6.59
N ILE A 67 -5.54 -10.32 7.48
CA ILE A 67 -6.73 -10.02 8.27
C ILE A 67 -7.88 -9.64 7.33
N ILE A 68 -7.62 -8.79 6.33
CA ILE A 68 -8.62 -8.39 5.34
C ILE A 68 -9.10 -9.59 4.50
N ARG A 69 -8.19 -10.47 4.09
CA ARG A 69 -8.52 -11.73 3.40
C ARG A 69 -9.47 -12.57 4.23
N TRP A 70 -9.12 -12.82 5.48
CA TRP A 70 -9.95 -13.58 6.40
C TRP A 70 -11.32 -12.94 6.61
N GLU A 71 -11.38 -11.61 6.79
CA GLU A 71 -12.66 -10.88 6.89
C GLU A 71 -13.52 -11.01 5.63
N HIS A 72 -12.89 -11.03 4.45
CA HIS A 72 -13.58 -11.20 3.18
C HIS A 72 -14.09 -12.64 3.03
N ASP A 73 -13.26 -13.64 3.31
CA ASP A 73 -13.61 -15.07 3.24
C ASP A 73 -14.81 -15.40 4.13
N LEU A 74 -14.91 -14.78 5.32
CA LEU A 74 -16.08 -14.91 6.19
C LEU A 74 -17.37 -14.31 5.61
N LYS A 75 -17.25 -13.25 4.80
CA LYS A 75 -18.39 -12.49 4.26
C LYS A 75 -18.86 -13.00 2.90
N THR A 76 -18.00 -13.65 2.13
CA THR A 76 -18.32 -14.12 0.78
C THR A 76 -18.24 -15.63 0.67
N THR A 77 -19.40 -16.29 0.62
CA THR A 77 -19.47 -17.71 0.21
C THR A 77 -19.38 -17.80 -1.31
N GLY A 78 -18.17 -17.93 -1.85
CA GLY A 78 -17.94 -18.36 -3.24
C GLY A 78 -17.26 -17.37 -4.19
N SER A 79 -16.77 -16.22 -3.72
CA SER A 79 -15.93 -15.31 -4.52
C SER A 79 -14.48 -15.41 -4.04
N GLU A 80 -13.59 -16.00 -4.84
CA GLU A 80 -12.16 -16.05 -4.50
C GLU A 80 -11.58 -14.64 -4.40
N PHE A 81 -11.15 -14.24 -3.21
CA PHE A 81 -10.40 -13.00 -3.01
C PHE A 81 -8.99 -13.16 -3.61
N LYS A 82 -8.83 -12.83 -4.90
CA LYS A 82 -7.55 -12.96 -5.61
C LYS A 82 -6.70 -11.68 -5.51
N LEU A 83 -6.18 -11.41 -4.31
CA LEU A 83 -5.19 -10.33 -4.12
C LEU A 83 -3.78 -10.87 -4.37
N SER A 84 -3.03 -10.28 -5.31
CA SER A 84 -1.62 -10.62 -5.52
C SER A 84 -0.75 -10.12 -4.36
N ASN A 85 0.30 -10.88 -4.02
CA ASN A 85 1.29 -10.45 -3.03
C ASN A 85 2.00 -9.16 -3.43
N ASP A 86 2.17 -8.92 -4.73
CA ASP A 86 2.78 -7.68 -5.23
C ASP A 86 1.93 -6.44 -4.93
N PHE A 87 0.61 -6.58 -4.89
CA PHE A 87 -0.30 -5.49 -4.54
C PHE A 87 -0.18 -5.09 -3.08
N ILE A 88 0.19 -6.02 -2.19
CA ILE A 88 0.42 -5.73 -0.76
C ILE A 88 1.53 -4.68 -0.61
N ALA A 89 2.61 -4.82 -1.38
CA ALA A 89 3.71 -3.86 -1.38
C ALA A 89 3.30 -2.49 -1.96
N LEU A 90 2.39 -2.46 -2.94
CA LEU A 90 1.85 -1.21 -3.45
C LEU A 90 0.89 -0.54 -2.47
N TYR A 91 0.11 -1.31 -1.71
CA TYR A 91 -0.77 -0.77 -0.67
C TYR A 91 0.00 -0.16 0.50
N SER A 92 1.10 -0.76 0.94
CA SER A 92 1.94 -0.14 1.98
C SER A 92 2.57 1.17 1.49
N ARG A 93 3.05 1.22 0.25
CA ARG A 93 3.56 2.45 -0.39
C ARG A 93 2.46 3.51 -0.52
N LEU A 94 1.24 3.12 -0.91
CA LEU A 94 0.09 4.02 -0.99
C LEU A 94 -0.28 4.58 0.39
N MET A 95 -0.18 3.77 1.45
CA MET A 95 -0.39 4.24 2.81
C MET A 95 0.67 5.25 3.25
N ILE A 96 1.94 5.03 2.92
CA ILE A 96 3.04 5.97 3.20
C ILE A 96 2.85 7.28 2.43
N LEU A 97 2.41 7.21 1.16
CA LEU A 97 2.10 8.38 0.34
C LEU A 97 1.04 9.27 0.98
N ASN A 98 -0.03 8.65 1.47
CA ASN A 98 -1.15 9.36 2.08
C ASN A 98 -0.86 9.78 3.52
N TYR A 99 -0.01 9.02 4.22
CA TYR A 99 0.35 9.23 5.62
C TYR A 99 1.85 9.00 5.84
N PRO A 100 2.70 10.02 5.61
CA PRO A 100 4.16 9.91 5.72
C PRO A 100 4.67 9.40 7.09
N MET A 101 3.87 9.54 8.15
CA MET A 101 4.16 8.97 9.48
C MET A 101 4.31 7.43 9.47
N PHE A 102 3.87 6.75 8.41
CA PHE A 102 4.00 5.30 8.24
C PHE A 102 5.28 4.87 7.52
N THR A 103 6.18 5.80 7.16
CA THR A 103 7.42 5.49 6.40
C THR A 103 8.23 4.38 7.06
N ASP A 104 8.49 4.49 8.37
CA ASP A 104 9.22 3.47 9.14
C ASP A 104 8.31 2.36 9.70
N PHE A 105 6.99 2.50 9.55
CA PHE A 105 6.03 1.57 10.12
C PHE A 105 5.95 0.26 9.32
N PHE A 106 6.04 0.32 8.00
CA PHE A 106 5.96 -0.88 7.17
C PHE A 106 7.34 -1.40 6.78
N THR A 107 7.49 -2.73 6.81
CA THR A 107 8.64 -3.39 6.18
C THR A 107 8.49 -3.33 4.66
N LEU A 108 9.14 -2.37 4.03
CA LEU A 108 9.23 -2.28 2.57
C LEU A 108 10.30 -3.25 2.07
N LYS A 109 9.87 -4.31 1.36
CA LYS A 109 10.81 -5.13 0.59
C LYS A 109 11.22 -4.34 -0.66
N GLN A 110 12.52 -4.34 -1.02
CA GLN A 110 12.94 -3.89 -2.34
C GLN A 110 12.22 -4.76 -3.38
N MET A 111 11.53 -4.11 -4.33
CA MET A 111 11.00 -4.81 -5.49
C MET A 111 12.20 -5.18 -6.35
N GLY A 112 12.69 -6.41 -6.18
CA GLY A 112 13.82 -6.90 -6.94
C GLY A 112 13.47 -6.91 -8.41
N SER A 113 14.24 -6.19 -9.20
CA SER A 113 14.46 -6.50 -10.61
C SER A 113 14.73 -8.01 -10.69
N HIS A 114 13.91 -8.73 -11.45
CA HIS A 114 14.26 -10.10 -11.83
C HIS A 114 15.57 -9.98 -12.63
N ASP A 115 16.68 -10.30 -11.98
CA ASP A 115 17.98 -10.49 -12.62
C ASP A 115 17.85 -11.78 -13.44
N ASN A 116 17.87 -11.62 -14.77
CA ASN A 116 17.82 -12.73 -15.71
C ASN A 116 19.22 -13.34 -15.75
N GLY A 117 19.40 -14.46 -15.03
CA GLY A 117 20.56 -15.34 -15.19
C GLY A 117 20.45 -16.20 -16.46
#